data_AF-V6LE31-F1
#
_entry.id   AF-V6LE31-F1
#
_cell.length_a   1.000
_cell.length_b   1.000
_cell.length_c   1.000
_cell.angle_alpha   90.00
_cell.angle_beta   90.00
_cell.angle_gamma   90.00
#
_symmetry.space_group_name_H-M   'P 1'
#
loop_
_entity.id
_entity.type
_entity.pdbx_description
1 polymer ?
#
loop_
_entity_poly.entity_id
_entity_poly.type
_entity_poly.pdbx_seq_one_letter_code
_entity_poly.pdbx_strand_id
1 'polypeptide(L)'
;MTCNVSFCQQCDPLDPSVCEQCEDHFVLLNSDCNQCEAGFYIFNGQCITEKLNTLYIIIGVSIGVIFSVIAIISIFCYFKKPKQGIENEPLLQEIDE
;
A
#
# COMPACT_ATOMS: atom_id res chain seq x y z
N MET A 1 3.03 -27.08 22.96
CA MET A 1 2.29 -26.25 23.94
C MET A 1 1.94 -24.98 23.21
N THR A 2 0.66 -24.67 23.07
CA THR A 2 0.21 -23.50 22.30
C THR A 2 0.16 -22.32 23.26
N CYS A 3 0.90 -21.26 22.96
CA CYS A 3 0.89 -20.01 23.73
C CYS A 3 -0.55 -19.45 23.73
N ASN A 4 -1.13 -19.20 24.90
CA ASN A 4 -2.53 -18.77 25.05
C ASN A 4 -2.67 -17.24 25.25
N VAL A 5 -1.56 -16.51 25.13
CA VAL A 5 -1.52 -15.05 25.29
C VAL A 5 -1.60 -14.40 23.92
N SER A 6 -2.51 -13.44 23.76
CA SER A 6 -2.66 -12.68 22.51
C SER A 6 -1.46 -11.77 22.29
N PHE A 7 -1.02 -11.63 21.03
CA PHE A 7 0.12 -10.79 20.63
C PHE A 7 1.44 -11.16 21.33
N CYS A 8 1.58 -12.43 21.72
CA CYS A 8 2.77 -12.97 22.34
C CYS A 8 3.59 -13.78 21.33
N GLN A 9 4.85 -13.40 21.15
CA GLN A 9 5.80 -14.08 20.28
C GLN A 9 6.42 -15.30 20.99
N GLN A 10 6.69 -15.20 22.29
CA GLN A 10 7.27 -16.27 23.08
C GLN A 10 6.63 -16.35 24.46
N CYS A 11 5.95 -17.47 24.73
CA CYS A 11 5.46 -17.83 26.06
C CYS A 11 6.52 -18.59 26.87
N ASP A 12 6.38 -18.54 28.19
CA ASP A 12 7.16 -19.34 29.13
C ASP A 12 6.97 -20.86 28.83
N PRO A 13 8.06 -21.66 28.81
CA PRO A 13 8.01 -23.08 28.48
C PRO A 13 7.36 -23.96 29.56
N LEU A 14 7.20 -23.44 30.79
CA LEU A 14 6.59 -24.10 31.95
C LEU A 14 5.16 -23.61 32.18
N ASP A 15 4.83 -22.35 31.86
CA ASP A 15 3.47 -21.79 31.93
C ASP A 15 3.05 -21.06 30.62
N PRO A 16 2.21 -21.68 29.78
CA PRO A 16 1.77 -21.08 28.51
C PRO A 16 0.82 -19.88 28.66
N SER A 17 0.47 -19.51 29.90
CA SER A 17 -0.32 -18.33 30.24
C SER A 17 0.55 -17.10 30.46
N VAL A 18 1.88 -17.26 30.55
CA VAL A 18 2.83 -16.18 30.80
C VAL A 18 3.57 -15.87 29.50
N CYS A 19 3.46 -14.63 29.04
CA CYS A 19 4.29 -14.16 27.93
C CYS A 19 5.66 -13.65 28.43
N GLU A 20 6.74 -14.10 27.79
CA GLU A 20 8.10 -13.58 28.01
C GLU A 20 8.48 -12.52 26.96
N GLN A 21 7.98 -12.67 25.72
CA GLN A 21 8.28 -11.76 24.63
C GLN A 21 7.01 -11.47 23.81
N CYS A 22 6.61 -10.20 23.77
CA CYS A 22 5.52 -9.72 22.93
C CYS A 22 5.95 -9.58 21.46
N GLU A 23 4.96 -9.56 20.56
CA GLU A 23 5.17 -9.14 19.18
C GLU A 23 5.70 -7.70 19.08
N ASP A 24 6.27 -7.34 17.93
CA ASP A 24 6.90 -6.03 17.71
C ASP A 24 6.00 -4.85 18.15
N HIS A 25 6.61 -3.92 18.90
CA HIS A 25 5.98 -2.70 19.42
C HIS A 25 4.87 -2.92 20.45
N PHE A 26 4.61 -4.15 20.90
CA PHE A 26 3.79 -4.42 22.08
C PHE A 26 4.63 -4.44 23.35
N VAL A 27 4.07 -3.89 24.42
CA VAL A 27 4.69 -3.81 25.74
C VAL A 27 4.17 -4.95 26.60
N LEU A 28 5.11 -5.66 27.23
CA LEU A 28 4.80 -6.69 28.21
C LEU A 28 4.40 -6.04 29.53
N LEU A 29 3.14 -6.22 29.92
CA LEU A 29 2.61 -5.72 31.19
C LEU A 29 1.80 -6.82 31.87
N ASN A 30 2.19 -7.21 33.08
CA ASN A 30 1.53 -8.29 33.84
C ASN A 30 1.35 -9.59 33.04
N SER A 31 2.40 -9.98 32.30
CA SER A 31 2.39 -11.19 31.46
C SER A 31 1.45 -11.14 30.23
N ASP A 32 0.82 -9.98 29.98
CA ASP A 32 -0.02 -9.70 28.81
C ASP A 32 0.66 -8.71 27.84
N CYS A 33 0.36 -8.86 26.55
CA CYS A 33 0.84 -7.99 25.46
C CYS A 33 -0.33 -7.24 24.84
N ASN A 34 -0.87 -6.24 25.54
CA ASN A 34 -2.09 -5.53 25.09
C ASN A 34 -1.91 -4.02 24.93
N GLN A 35 -0.72 -3.49 25.22
CA GLN A 35 -0.39 -2.08 25.05
C GLN A 35 0.70 -1.92 23.99
N CYS A 36 0.60 -0.84 23.23
CA CYS A 36 1.67 -0.44 22.33
C CYS A 36 2.73 0.37 23.06
N GLU A 37 3.95 0.31 22.57
CA GLU A 37 5.07 1.13 23.04
C GLU A 37 4.78 2.63 22.81
N ALA A 38 5.43 3.51 23.58
CA ALA A 38 5.19 4.94 23.49
C ALA A 38 5.41 5.48 22.07
N GLY A 39 4.41 6.17 21.53
CA GLY A 39 4.42 6.69 20.14
C GLY A 39 3.82 5.74 19.10
N PHE A 40 3.28 4.60 19.53
CA PHE A 40 2.50 3.67 18.72
C PHE A 40 1.04 3.63 19.22
N TYR A 41 0.11 3.30 18.32
CA TYR A 41 -1.29 3.09 18.63
C TYR A 41 -1.82 1.82 17.98
N ILE A 42 -2.84 1.21 18.59
CA ILE A 42 -3.46 -0.02 18.09
C ILE A 42 -4.34 0.32 16.88
N PHE A 43 -4.04 -0.30 15.75
CA PHE A 43 -4.85 -0.23 14.54
C PHE A 43 -4.95 -1.62 13.90
N ASN A 44 -6.17 -2.13 13.71
CA ASN A 44 -6.42 -3.49 13.19
C ASN A 44 -5.62 -4.60 13.90
N GLY A 45 -5.46 -4.50 15.22
CA GLY A 45 -4.72 -5.50 16.02
C GLY A 45 -3.20 -5.42 15.87
N GLN A 46 -2.66 -4.35 15.31
CA GLN A 46 -1.22 -4.10 15.19
C GLN A 46 -0.86 -2.76 15.80
N CYS A 47 0.33 -2.67 16.41
CA CYS A 47 0.88 -1.41 16.89
C CYS A 47 1.56 -0.66 15.75
N ILE A 48 0.97 0.48 15.35
CA ILE A 48 1.49 1.31 14.24
C ILE A 48 1.93 2.68 14.74
N THR A 49 2.93 3.26 14.09
CA THR A 49 3.40 4.62 14.36
C THR A 49 2.77 5.61 13.39
N GLU A 50 2.52 6.85 13.84
CA GLU A 50 2.03 7.94 12.98
C GLU A 50 2.95 8.22 11.77
N LYS A 51 4.24 7.84 11.85
CA LYS A 51 5.20 8.10 10.76
C LYS A 51 4.87 7.37 9.46
N LEU A 52 4.21 6.21 9.51
CA LEU A 52 3.92 5.43 8.30
C LEU A 52 2.87 6.13 7.40
N ASN A 53 2.02 6.97 7.98
CA ASN A 53 0.97 7.66 7.26
C ASN A 53 1.53 8.75 6.32
N THR A 54 2.65 9.37 6.70
CA THR A 54 3.25 10.46 5.92
C THR A 54 3.77 9.96 4.57
N LEU A 55 4.40 8.77 4.52
CA LEU A 55 4.94 8.21 3.28
C LEU A 55 3.82 7.82 2.29
N TYR A 56 2.74 7.21 2.78
CA TYR A 56 1.60 6.80 1.94
C TYR A 56 0.88 7.99 1.33
N ILE A 57 0.66 9.06 2.11
CA ILE A 57 0.03 10.29 1.64
C ILE A 57 0.88 10.95 0.54
N ILE A 58 2.22 10.99 0.69
CA ILE A 58 3.12 11.56 -0.32
C ILE A 58 3.03 10.79 -1.65
N ILE A 59 3.01 9.45 -1.61
CA ILE A 59 2.90 8.61 -2.81
C ILE A 59 1.54 8.79 -3.48
N GLY A 60 0.46 8.85 -2.69
CA GLY A 60 -0.90 9.05 -3.22
C GLY A 60 -1.06 10.39 -3.94
N VAL A 61 -0.56 11.47 -3.35
CA VAL A 61 -0.64 12.83 -3.94
C VAL A 61 0.20 12.92 -5.21
N SER A 62 1.41 12.36 -5.23
CA SER A 62 2.29 12.44 -6.39
C SER A 62 1.73 11.70 -7.60
N ILE A 63 1.15 10.52 -7.42
CA ILE A 63 0.49 9.78 -8.51
C ILE A 63 -0.69 10.57 -9.08
N GLY A 64 -1.55 11.15 -8.22
CA GLY A 64 -2.72 11.92 -8.66
C GLY A 64 -2.35 13.16 -9.48
N VAL A 65 -1.28 13.86 -9.08
CA VAL A 65 -0.79 15.04 -9.83
C VAL A 65 -0.22 14.62 -11.20
N ILE A 66 0.57 13.54 -11.26
CA ILE A 66 1.15 13.05 -12.52
C ILE A 66 0.06 12.65 -13.51
N PHE A 67 -0.96 11.88 -13.07
CA PHE A 67 -2.09 11.52 -13.94
C PHE A 67 -2.86 12.74 -14.44
N SER A 68 -3.08 13.74 -13.58
CA SER A 68 -3.77 14.97 -13.96
C SER A 68 -3.00 15.73 -15.04
N VAL A 69 -1.68 15.84 -14.90
CA VAL A 69 -0.83 16.50 -15.90
C VAL A 69 -0.84 15.74 -17.22
N ILE A 70 -0.73 14.41 -17.20
CA ILE A 70 -0.77 13.58 -18.41
C ILE A 70 -2.13 13.72 -19.11
N ALA A 71 -3.24 13.66 -18.37
CA ALA A 71 -4.57 13.82 -18.94
C ALA A 71 -4.74 15.18 -19.61
N ILE A 72 -4.25 16.26 -18.99
CA ILE A 72 -4.28 17.61 -19.57
C ILE A 72 -3.46 17.65 -20.87
N ILE A 73 -2.23 17.12 -20.87
CA ILE A 73 -1.39 17.06 -22.08
C ILE A 73 -2.07 16.25 -23.19
N SER A 74 -2.62 15.08 -22.88
CA SER A 74 -3.35 14.25 -23.85
C SER A 74 -4.54 14.99 -24.45
N ILE A 75 -5.30 15.72 -23.63
CA ILE A 75 -6.43 16.55 -24.08
C ILE A 75 -5.92 17.66 -25.01
N PHE A 76 -4.89 18.41 -24.61
CA PHE A 76 -4.32 19.47 -25.45
C PHE A 76 -3.78 18.94 -26.78
N CYS A 77 -3.13 17.77 -26.78
CA CYS A 77 -2.67 17.10 -27.99
C CYS A 77 -3.84 16.62 -28.87
N TYR A 78 -4.94 16.16 -28.27
CA TYR A 78 -6.14 15.74 -29.00
C TYR A 78 -6.82 16.93 -29.68
N PHE A 79 -6.94 18.07 -28.99
CA PHE A 79 -7.47 19.31 -29.57
C PHE A 79 -6.53 19.93 -30.62
N LYS A 80 -5.22 19.68 -30.52
CA LYS A 80 -4.24 20.11 -31.53
C LYS A 80 -4.08 19.17 -32.72
N LYS A 81 -4.70 17.98 -32.74
CA LYS A 81 -4.73 17.19 -33.97
C LYS A 81 -5.55 17.96 -35.01
N PRO A 82 -4.95 18.44 -36.13
CA PRO A 82 -5.76 18.84 -37.26
C PRO A 82 -6.57 17.62 -37.70
N LYS A 83 -7.82 17.82 -38.11
CA LYS A 83 -8.57 16.82 -38.88
C LYS A 83 -7.78 16.54 -40.16
N GLN A 84 -6.80 15.64 -40.14
CA GLN A 84 -6.30 15.03 -41.37
C GLN A 84 -7.42 14.13 -41.87
N GLY A 85 -7.89 14.45 -43.07
CA GLY A 85 -8.92 13.71 -43.77
C GLY A 85 -8.55 12.25 -43.87
N ILE A 86 -9.59 11.42 -43.78
CA ILE A 86 -9.57 10.02 -44.18
C ILE A 86 -9.32 10.03 -45.70
N GLU A 87 -8.07 9.98 -46.13
CA GLU A 87 -7.74 9.54 -47.48
C GLU A 87 -7.52 8.03 -47.39
N ASN A 88 -8.56 7.29 -47.77
CA ASN A 88 -8.44 5.86 -47.99
C ASN A 88 -7.59 5.67 -49.25
N GLU A 89 -6.32 5.33 -49.10
CA GLU A 89 -5.55 4.80 -50.22
C GLU A 89 -5.82 3.28 -50.33
N PRO A 90 -6.40 2.79 -51.45
CA PRO A 90 -6.64 1.36 -51.61
C PRO A 90 -5.30 0.65 -51.83
N LEU A 91 -4.94 -0.28 -50.95
CA LEU A 91 -3.87 -1.22 -51.28
C LEU A 91 -4.32 -2.06 -52.47
N LEU A 92 -3.74 -1.73 -53.63
CA LEU A 92 -3.71 -2.54 -54.82
C LEU A 92 -3.14 -3.92 -54.42
N GLN A 93 -4.00 -4.92 -54.29
CA GLN A 93 -3.57 -6.31 -54.29
C GLN A 93 -3.15 -6.65 -55.72
N GLU A 94 -1.88 -6.50 -56.05
CA GLU A 94 -1.28 -7.24 -57.16
C GLU A 94 -1.16 -8.70 -56.69
N ILE A 95 -2.12 -9.52 -57.12
CA ILE A 95 -1.98 -10.97 -57.19
C ILE A 95 -1.57 -11.24 -58.64
N ASP A 96 -0.27 -11.41 -58.86
CA ASP A 96 0.25 -12.02 -60.08
C ASP A 96 -0.16 -13.51 -60.14
N GLU A 97 -0.35 -13.95 -61.39
CA GLU A 97 -0.83 -15.24 -61.92
C GLU A 97 -0.57 -16.54 -61.12
#